data_AF-A0A6V7JLA7-F1
#
_entry.id   AF-A0A6V7JLA7-F1
#
_cell.length_a   1.000
_cell.length_b   1.000
_cell.length_c   1.000
_cell.angle_alpha   90.00
_cell.angle_beta   90.00
_cell.angle_gamma   90.00
#
_symmetry.space_group_name_H-M   'P 1'
#
loop_
_entity.id
_entity.type
_entity.pdbx_description
1 polymer ?
#
loop_
_entity_poly.entity_id
_entity_poly.type
_entity_poly.pdbx_seq_one_letter_code
_entity_poly.pdbx_strand_id
1 'polypeptide(L)'
;IGILFIKPRKAPPSLFSFLSPLSSEVWWYLIGAWIFSSLLIYVVARMCPAEWTNPYPCIEEPTELENQFTLKNTFWFTIGAMMQQGSELAP
;
A
#
# COMPACT_ATOMS: atom_id res chain seq x y z
N ILE A 1 19.19 26.10 -50.15
CA ILE A 1 18.73 24.94 -49.34
C ILE A 1 17.80 25.49 -48.27
N GLY A 2 16.50 25.19 -48.35
CA GLY A 2 15.50 25.69 -47.41
C GLY A 2 14.90 24.53 -46.62
N ILE A 3 14.88 24.64 -45.29
CA ILE A 3 14.22 23.66 -44.43
C ILE A 3 12.75 24.03 -44.36
N LEU A 4 11.89 23.15 -44.87
CA LEU A 4 10.44 23.28 -44.76
C LEU A 4 10.01 22.76 -43.38
N PHE A 5 9.48 23.64 -42.52
CA PHE A 5 8.95 23.24 -41.21
C PHE A 5 7.45 22.97 -41.30
N ILE A 6 7.05 21.73 -41.01
CA ILE A 6 5.64 21.34 -40.87
C ILE A 6 5.33 21.23 -39.38
N LYS A 7 4.22 21.82 -38.95
CA LYS A 7 3.77 21.74 -37.55
C LYS A 7 3.49 20.27 -37.19
N PRO A 8 4.14 19.69 -36.16
CA PRO A 8 3.90 18.32 -35.76
C PRO A 8 2.45 18.15 -35.27
N ARG A 9 1.79 17.09 -35.73
CA ARG A 9 0.44 16.71 -35.27
C ARG A 9 0.55 16.16 -33.85
N LYS A 10 -0.37 16.54 -32.96
CA LYS A 10 -0.46 15.96 -31.61
C LYS A 10 -0.63 14.45 -31.71
N ALA A 11 0.21 13.71 -30.99
CA ALA A 11 0.05 12.26 -30.88
C ALA A 11 -1.33 11.93 -30.26
N PRO A 12 -1.98 10.84 -30.68
CA PRO A 12 -3.21 10.39 -30.03
C PRO A 12 -2.93 10.12 -28.54
N PRO A 13 -3.88 10.42 -27.64
CA PRO A 13 -3.69 10.16 -26.21
C PRO A 13 -3.54 8.65 -25.96
N SER A 14 -2.52 8.26 -25.18
CA SER A 14 -2.38 6.89 -24.69
C SER A 14 -3.27 6.66 -23.47
N LEU A 15 -3.94 5.51 -23.38
CA LEU A 15 -4.83 5.17 -22.25
C LEU A 15 -4.13 5.23 -20.88
N PHE A 16 -2.85 4.86 -20.83
CA PHE A 16 -2.05 4.81 -19.59
C PHE A 16 -1.10 6.00 -19.43
N SER A 17 -1.40 7.14 -20.05
CA SER A 17 -0.58 8.36 -19.92
C SER A 17 -0.41 8.81 -18.47
N PHE A 18 -1.36 8.49 -17.59
CA PHE A 18 -1.28 8.79 -16.16
C PHE A 18 -0.13 8.07 -15.43
N LEU A 19 0.38 6.96 -15.97
CA LEU A 19 1.54 6.24 -15.41
C LEU A 19 2.88 6.84 -15.88
N SER A 20 2.87 7.63 -16.95
CA SER A 20 4.08 8.21 -17.57
C SER A 20 4.92 9.15 -16.70
N PRO A 21 4.40 9.81 -15.65
CA PRO A 21 5.25 10.62 -14.76
C PRO A 21 6.32 9.80 -14.03
N LEU A 22 6.14 8.49 -13.90
CA LEU A 22 7.08 7.57 -13.26
C LEU A 22 7.58 6.52 -14.26
N SER A 23 8.88 6.22 -14.21
CA SER A 23 9.47 5.13 -15.01
C SER A 23 8.89 3.77 -14.59
N SER A 24 8.82 2.83 -15.53
CA SER A 24 8.38 1.45 -15.27
C SER A 24 9.19 0.76 -14.16
N GLU A 25 10.47 1.11 -14.00
CA GLU A 25 11.31 0.59 -12.93
C GLU A 25 10.82 1.03 -11.54
N VAL A 26 10.42 2.30 -11.41
CA VAL A 26 9.94 2.86 -10.15
C VAL A 26 8.65 2.18 -9.70
N TRP A 27 7.77 1.81 -10.63
CA TRP A 27 6.56 1.04 -10.32
C TRP A 27 6.87 -0.33 -9.71
N TRP A 28 7.89 -1.04 -10.22
CA TRP A 28 8.33 -2.30 -9.64
C TRP A 28 8.91 -2.13 -8.24
N TYR A 29 9.72 -1.08 -8.02
CA TYR A 29 10.22 -0.75 -6.69
C TYR A 29 9.10 -0.39 -5.72
N LEU A 30 8.07 0.35 -6.15
CA LEU A 30 6.90 0.67 -5.33
C LEU A 30 6.13 -0.58 -4.91
N ILE A 31 5.88 -1.52 -5.83
CA ILE A 31 5.22 -2.79 -5.51
C ILE A 31 6.08 -3.60 -4.52
N GLY A 32 7.39 -3.67 -4.73
CA GLY A 32 8.31 -4.36 -3.84
C GLY A 32 8.34 -3.76 -2.44
N ALA A 33 8.44 -2.43 -2.33
CA ALA A 33 8.43 -1.72 -1.06
C ALA A 33 7.09 -1.89 -0.32
N TRP A 34 5.97 -1.88 -1.04
CA TRP A 34 4.64 -2.11 -0.48
C TRP A 34 4.50 -3.52 0.12
N ILE A 35 4.92 -4.56 -0.61
CA ILE A 35 4.90 -5.94 -0.11
C ILE A 35 5.83 -6.10 1.09
N PHE A 36 7.06 -5.58 1.00
CA PHE A 36 8.04 -5.66 2.07
C PHE A 36 7.56 -5.00 3.35
N SER A 37 7.00 -3.78 3.24
CA SER A 37 6.47 -3.04 4.39
C SER A 37 5.28 -3.76 5.03
N SER A 38 4.39 -4.37 4.22
CA SER A 38 3.25 -5.16 4.71
C SER A 38 3.71 -6.37 5.52
N LEU A 39 4.72 -7.09 5.02
CA LEU A 39 5.29 -8.25 5.70
C LEU A 39 6.01 -7.87 6.98
N LEU A 40 6.76 -6.76 6.98
CA LEU A 40 7.41 -6.24 8.19
C LEU A 40 6.39 -5.93 9.28
N ILE A 41 5.32 -5.18 8.96
CA ILE A 41 4.27 -4.85 9.93
C ILE A 41 3.60 -6.12 10.44
N TYR A 42 3.29 -7.09 9.57
CA TYR A 42 2.73 -8.37 9.99
C TYR A 42 3.62 -9.10 11.01
N VAL A 43 4.93 -9.19 10.76
CA VAL A 43 5.87 -9.86 11.66
C VAL A 43 5.98 -9.12 12.99
N VAL A 44 6.14 -7.78 12.95
CA VAL A 44 6.25 -6.95 14.16
C VAL A 44 4.98 -7.05 15.00
N ALA A 45 3.80 -6.97 14.40
CA ALA A 45 2.55 -7.05 15.11
C ALA A 45 2.36 -8.40 15.82
N ARG A 46 2.84 -9.50 15.25
CA ARG A 46 2.79 -10.82 15.90
C ARG A 46 3.76 -10.94 17.07
N MET A 47 4.89 -10.26 17.02
CA MET A 47 5.88 -10.25 18.10
C MET A 47 5.51 -9.28 19.23
N CYS A 48 4.70 -8.25 18.96
CA CYS A 48 4.30 -7.24 19.93
C CYS A 48 3.13 -7.73 20.80
N PRO A 49 3.29 -7.92 22.12
CA PRO A 49 2.20 -8.37 23.00
C PRO A 49 1.05 -7.36 23.10
N ALA A 50 1.33 -6.06 22.93
CA ALA A 50 0.33 -5.00 23.04
C ALA A 50 -0.72 -5.02 21.92
N GLU A 51 -0.39 -5.62 20.77
CA GLU A 51 -1.31 -5.77 19.63
C GLU A 51 -2.35 -6.87 19.83
N TRP A 52 -2.16 -7.73 20.83
CA TRP A 52 -3.07 -8.81 21.12
C TRP A 52 -4.18 -8.30 22.03
N THR A 53 -5.38 -8.20 21.47
CA THR A 53 -6.54 -7.59 22.14
C THR A 53 -7.61 -8.64 22.41
N ASN A 54 -8.35 -8.41 23.50
CA ASN A 54 -9.50 -9.24 23.83
C ASN A 54 -10.70 -8.80 22.97
N PRO A 55 -11.25 -9.66 22.10
CA PRO A 55 -12.41 -9.32 21.28
C PRO A 55 -13.68 -9.08 22.12
N TYR A 56 -13.72 -9.59 23.35
CA TYR A 56 -14.84 -9.46 24.28
C TYR A 56 -14.40 -8.79 25.59
N PRO A 57 -14.39 -7.43 25.65
CA PRO A 57 -13.90 -6.68 26.81
C PRO A 57 -14.62 -6.99 28.14
N CYS A 58 -15.81 -7.57 28.08
CA CYS A 58 -16.62 -7.94 29.24
C CYS A 58 -16.15 -9.23 29.93
N ILE A 59 -15.24 -10.00 29.32
CA ILE A 59 -14.70 -11.24 29.87
C ILE A 59 -13.29 -10.94 30.39
N GLU A 60 -13.10 -10.99 31.71
CA GLU A 60 -11.82 -10.63 32.36
C GLU A 60 -10.69 -11.63 32.04
N GLU A 61 -11.02 -12.92 31.89
CA GLU A 61 -10.09 -13.98 31.52
C GLU A 61 -10.46 -14.57 30.15
N PRO A 62 -10.02 -13.94 29.05
CA PRO A 62 -10.30 -14.44 27.70
C PRO A 62 -9.52 -15.72 27.41
N THR A 63 -10.16 -16.67 26.75
CA THR A 63 -9.53 -17.93 26.29
C THR A 63 -8.62 -17.72 25.09
N GLU A 64 -8.84 -16.66 24.31
CA GLU A 64 -8.09 -16.34 23.10
C GLU A 64 -7.95 -14.81 22.94
N LEU A 65 -6.83 -14.39 22.35
CA LEU A 65 -6.57 -13.00 21.98
C LEU A 65 -6.49 -12.90 20.47
N GLU A 66 -6.98 -11.79 19.94
CA GLU A 66 -6.95 -11.52 18.50
C GLU A 66 -5.95 -10.42 18.16
N ASN A 67 -5.35 -10.55 16.98
CA ASN A 67 -4.45 -9.56 16.41
C ASN A 67 -5.05 -9.06 15.08
N GLN A 68 -5.32 -7.76 15.03
CA GLN A 68 -6.01 -7.11 13.91
C GLN A 68 -5.13 -7.05 12.65
N PHE A 69 -3.81 -7.14 12.79
CA PHE A 69 -2.84 -7.19 11.70
C PHE A 69 -2.70 -8.61 11.13
N THR A 70 -3.78 -9.11 10.53
CA THR A 70 -3.70 -10.24 9.61
C THR A 70 -2.97 -9.85 8.32
N LEU A 71 -2.46 -10.80 7.54
CA LEU A 71 -1.79 -10.50 6.26
C LEU A 71 -2.64 -9.61 5.35
N LYS A 72 -3.93 -9.92 5.20
CA LYS A 72 -4.85 -9.12 4.37
C LYS A 72 -4.98 -7.69 4.90
N ASN A 73 -5.11 -7.56 6.22
CA ASN A 73 -5.27 -6.28 6.88
C ASN A 73 -3.99 -5.43 6.79
N THR A 74 -2.80 -6.04 6.86
CA THR A 74 -1.53 -5.32 6.69
C THR A 74 -1.34 -4.83 5.26
N PHE A 75 -1.78 -5.58 4.24
CA PHE A 75 -1.78 -5.10 2.85
C PHE A 75 -2.77 -3.95 2.64
N TRP A 76 -3.95 -4.01 3.26
CA TRP A 76 -4.95 -2.93 3.21
C TRP A 76 -4.48 -1.67 3.94
N PHE A 77 -3.89 -1.83 5.13
CA PHE A 77 -3.32 -0.75 5.92
C PHE A 77 -2.23 0.00 5.14
N THR A 78 -1.26 -0.73 4.58
CA THR A 78 -0.13 -0.12 3.88
C THR A 78 -0.52 0.56 2.58
N ILE A 79 -1.49 0.03 1.82
CA ILE A 79 -1.95 0.70 0.60
C ILE A 79 -2.72 1.99 0.94
N GLY A 80 -3.55 1.96 2.00
CA GLY A 80 -4.23 3.15 2.51
C GLY A 80 -3.22 4.23 2.91
N ALA A 81 -2.25 3.88 3.77
CA ALA A 81 -1.19 4.78 4.20
C ALA A 81 -0.41 5.39 3.02
N MET A 82 -0.05 4.58 2.01
CA MET A 82 0.65 5.05 0.81
C MET A 82 -0.19 6.04 0.00
N MET A 83 -1.50 5.80 -0.10
CA MET A 83 -2.45 6.68 -0.81
C MET A 83 -2.88 7.89 0.03
N GLN A 84 -2.36 8.04 1.25
CA GLN A 84 -2.80 9.05 2.22
C GLN A 84 -4.30 8.92 2.55
N GLN A 85 -4.81 7.70 2.46
CA GLN A 85 -6.16 7.32 2.84
C GLN A 85 -6.09 6.61 4.18
N GLY A 86 -6.87 7.08 5.16
CA GLY A 86 -6.91 6.45 6.48
C GLY A 86 -7.39 4.99 6.41
N SER A 87 -7.03 4.21 7.41
CA SER A 87 -7.60 2.89 7.67
C SER A 87 -8.33 2.90 9.01
N GLU A 88 -9.26 1.97 9.17
CA GLU A 88 -9.88 1.64 10.47
C GLU A 88 -8.91 0.91 11.42
N LEU A 89 -7.81 0.40 10.87
CA LEU A 89 -6.73 -0.25 11.60
C LEU A 89 -5.73 0.79 12.09
N ALA A 90 -5.30 0.69 13.35
CA ALA A 90 -4.25 1.49 13.94
C ALA A 90 -3.30 0.59 14.75
N PRO A 91 -1.97 0.78 14.62
CA PRO A 91 -0.98 0.18 15.51
C PRO A 91 -0.89 0.91 16.84
#